data_AF-A0AAW6Y6X7-F1
#
_entry.id   AF-A0AAW6Y6X7-F1
#
_cell.length_a   1.000
_cell.length_b   1.000
_cell.length_c   1.000
_cell.angle_alpha   90.00
_cell.angle_beta   90.00
_cell.angle_gamma   90.00
#
_symmetry.space_group_name_H-M   'P 1'
#
loop_
_entity.id
_entity.type
_entity.pdbx_description
1 polymer ?
#
loop_
_entity_poly.entity_id
_entity_poly.type
_entity_poly.pdbx_seq_one_letter_code
_entity_poly.pdbx_strand_id
1 'polypeptide(L)'
;GAATETELKERKYRIEDALNATRAAVEEGYVAGGGTALVDVMKSIQGNVKGDSQDAQTGVNIVMKALGAPVRQIAENAGKDGAVILDHLEHEDPEIGYNAATDKWE
;
A
#
# COMPACT_ATOMS: atom_id res chain seq x y z
N GLY A 1 17.80 -23.20 11.65
CA GLY A 1 17.53 -23.28 13.10
C GLY A 1 17.46 -21.89 13.68
N ALA A 2 16.74 -21.72 14.80
CA ALA A 2 16.61 -20.48 15.56
C ALA A 2 16.92 -20.75 17.04
N ALA A 3 17.25 -19.72 17.83
CA ALA A 3 17.70 -19.88 19.22
C ALA A 3 16.53 -20.16 20.18
N THR A 4 15.31 -19.75 19.83
CA THR A 4 14.08 -20.03 20.59
C THR A 4 12.96 -20.56 19.70
N GLU A 5 11.96 -21.22 20.30
CA GLU A 5 10.76 -21.67 19.59
C GLU A 5 9.99 -20.50 18.95
N THR A 6 9.94 -19.34 19.63
CA THR A 6 9.31 -18.12 19.12
C THR A 6 10.00 -17.61 17.86
N GLU A 7 11.33 -17.51 17.86
CA GLU A 7 12.09 -17.11 16.67
C GLU A 7 11.94 -18.12 15.52
N LEU A 8 11.86 -19.41 15.84
CA LEU A 8 11.65 -20.45 14.83
C LEU A 8 10.28 -20.28 14.16
N LYS A 9 9.22 -20.02 14.95
CA LYS A 9 7.86 -19.77 14.44
C LYS A 9 7.80 -18.48 13.62
N GLU A 10 8.38 -17.40 14.10
CA GLU A 10 8.43 -16.12 13.38
C GLU A 10 9.11 -16.27 12.01
N ARG A 11 10.27 -16.95 11.98
CA ARG A 11 11.00 -17.19 10.73
C ARG A 11 10.20 -18.09 9.78
N LYS A 12 9.51 -19.09 10.33
CA LYS A 12 8.64 -19.97 9.54
C LYS A 12 7.50 -19.18 8.90
N TYR A 13 6.78 -18.36 9.66
CA TYR A 13 5.66 -17.57 9.13
C TYR A 13 6.11 -16.59 8.05
N ARG A 14 7.26 -15.91 8.21
CA ARG A 14 7.81 -15.05 7.15
C ARG A 14 8.14 -15.80 5.87
N ILE A 15 8.65 -17.03 5.97
CA ILE A 15 8.95 -17.86 4.81
C ILE A 15 7.66 -18.31 4.13
N GLU A 16 6.64 -18.68 4.90
CA GLU A 16 5.32 -19.07 4.36
C GLU A 16 4.65 -17.90 3.64
N ASP A 17 4.67 -16.69 4.21
CA ASP A 17 4.15 -15.48 3.57
C ASP A 17 4.90 -15.16 2.27
N ALA A 18 6.23 -15.19 2.28
CA ALA A 18 7.03 -14.95 1.07
C ALA A 18 6.76 -16.00 -0.02
N LEU A 19 6.61 -17.27 0.35
CA LEU A 19 6.28 -18.34 -0.58
C LEU A 19 4.89 -18.15 -1.21
N ASN A 20 3.90 -17.77 -0.41
CA ASN A 20 2.55 -17.52 -0.89
C ASN A 20 2.50 -16.27 -1.79
N ALA A 21 3.18 -15.19 -1.41
CA ALA A 21 3.25 -13.96 -2.21
C ALA A 21 3.92 -14.18 -3.58
N THR A 22 5.03 -14.92 -3.62
CA THR A 22 5.72 -15.23 -4.89
C THR A 22 4.90 -16.14 -5.80
N ARG A 23 4.13 -17.08 -5.25
CA ARG A 23 3.19 -17.91 -6.03
C ARG A 23 2.07 -17.06 -6.62
N ALA A 24 1.44 -16.22 -5.81
CA ALA A 24 0.39 -15.30 -6.28
C ALA A 24 0.91 -14.36 -7.38
N ALA A 25 2.13 -13.82 -7.21
CA ALA A 25 2.75 -12.97 -8.21
C ALA A 25 3.03 -13.68 -9.55
N VAL A 26 3.32 -14.99 -9.53
CA VAL A 26 3.49 -15.79 -10.75
C VAL A 26 2.15 -16.07 -11.44
N GLU A 27 1.08 -16.26 -10.68
CA GLU A 27 -0.25 -16.61 -11.20
C GLU A 27 -1.04 -15.40 -11.71
N GLU A 28 -1.05 -14.30 -10.96
CA GLU A 28 -1.89 -13.11 -11.24
C GLU A 28 -1.07 -11.89 -11.70
N GLY A 29 0.25 -11.96 -11.62
CA GLY A 29 1.14 -10.81 -11.83
C GLY A 29 1.36 -10.02 -10.54
N TYR A 30 2.09 -8.91 -10.66
CA TYR A 30 2.43 -8.03 -9.55
C TYR A 30 2.27 -6.56 -9.96
N VAL A 31 2.19 -5.68 -8.96
CA VAL A 31 2.07 -4.23 -9.11
C VAL A 31 3.03 -3.53 -8.15
N ALA A 32 3.16 -2.20 -8.28
CA ALA A 32 3.98 -1.40 -7.37
C ALA A 32 3.56 -1.57 -5.89
N GLY A 33 4.56 -1.78 -5.03
CA GLY A 33 4.38 -1.97 -3.58
C GLY A 33 4.21 -0.66 -2.82
N GLY A 34 4.44 -0.68 -1.50
CA GLY A 34 4.51 0.54 -0.66
C GLY A 34 3.20 1.34 -0.52
N GLY A 35 2.10 0.86 -1.08
CA GLY A 35 0.84 1.59 -1.20
C GLY A 35 0.70 2.38 -2.51
N THR A 36 1.73 2.41 -3.37
CA THR A 36 1.73 3.11 -4.66
C THR A 36 0.59 2.67 -5.56
N ALA A 37 0.42 1.36 -5.77
CA ALA A 37 -0.65 0.86 -6.64
C ALA A 37 -2.05 1.31 -6.20
N LEU A 38 -2.30 1.46 -4.89
CA LEU A 38 -3.59 1.92 -4.38
C LEU A 38 -3.81 3.43 -4.63
N VAL A 39 -2.74 4.22 -4.55
CA VAL A 39 -2.77 5.65 -4.87
C VAL A 39 -2.94 5.86 -6.37
N ASP A 40 -2.30 5.05 -7.21
CA ASP A 40 -2.49 5.09 -8.67
C ASP A 40 -3.94 4.76 -9.04
N VAL A 41 -4.53 3.73 -8.42
CA VAL A 41 -5.96 3.43 -8.58
C VAL A 41 -6.81 4.62 -8.13
N MET A 42 -6.53 5.19 -6.96
CA MET A 42 -7.24 6.36 -6.44
C MET A 42 -7.23 7.51 -7.45
N LYS A 43 -6.08 7.87 -8.01
CA LYS A 43 -5.92 8.91 -9.04
C LYS A 43 -6.75 8.61 -10.29
N SER A 44 -6.75 7.36 -10.75
CA SER A 44 -7.48 6.96 -11.96
C SER A 44 -9.01 7.04 -11.83
N ILE A 45 -9.54 6.76 -10.64
CA ILE A 45 -10.99 6.70 -10.39
C ILE A 45 -11.56 7.99 -9.79
N GLN A 46 -10.70 8.88 -9.32
CA GLN A 46 -11.09 10.15 -8.72
C GLN A 46 -11.91 10.98 -9.72
N GLY A 47 -13.09 11.44 -9.29
CA GLY A 47 -14.02 12.20 -10.12
C GLY A 47 -14.86 11.36 -11.10
N ASN A 48 -14.47 10.12 -11.36
CA ASN A 48 -15.17 9.20 -12.27
C ASN A 48 -16.19 8.31 -11.54
N VAL A 49 -15.99 8.05 -10.25
CA VAL A 49 -16.90 7.25 -9.44
C VAL A 49 -17.84 8.15 -8.64
N LYS A 50 -19.15 8.02 -8.89
CA LYS A 50 -20.20 8.73 -8.16
C LYS A 50 -21.22 7.74 -7.62
N GLY A 51 -21.68 7.97 -6.39
CA GLY A 51 -22.77 7.20 -5.81
C GLY A 51 -24.12 7.64 -6.37
N ASP A 52 -25.02 6.70 -6.58
CA ASP A 52 -26.39 6.97 -7.05
C ASP A 52 -27.27 7.65 -5.98
N SER A 53 -26.78 7.72 -4.74
CA SER A 53 -27.40 8.41 -3.61
C SER A 53 -26.33 9.07 -2.74
N GLN A 54 -26.76 9.93 -1.81
CA GLN A 54 -25.86 10.57 -0.86
C GLN A 54 -25.16 9.56 0.06
N ASP A 55 -25.85 8.49 0.46
CA ASP A 55 -25.27 7.42 1.27
C ASP A 55 -24.22 6.64 0.47
N ALA A 56 -24.52 6.32 -0.80
CA ALA A 56 -23.57 5.67 -1.69
C ALA A 56 -22.34 6.56 -1.92
N GLN A 57 -22.53 7.87 -2.14
CA GLN A 57 -21.41 8.80 -2.30
C GLN A 57 -20.55 8.89 -1.03
N THR A 58 -21.16 8.82 0.15
CA THR A 58 -20.43 8.74 1.42
C THR A 58 -19.57 7.47 1.47
N GLY A 59 -20.11 6.33 1.05
CA GLY A 59 -19.36 5.08 0.91
C GLY A 59 -18.17 5.20 -0.05
N VAL A 60 -18.37 5.80 -1.23
CA VAL A 60 -17.29 6.08 -2.19
C VAL A 60 -16.19 6.91 -1.53
N ASN A 61 -16.55 7.99 -0.84
CA ASN A 61 -15.57 8.87 -0.18
C ASN A 61 -14.78 8.15 0.93
N ILE A 62 -15.42 7.22 1.66
CA ILE A 62 -14.74 6.39 2.67
C ILE A 62 -13.69 5.50 2.03
N VAL A 63 -14.06 4.80 0.94
CA VAL A 63 -13.12 3.92 0.22
C VAL A 63 -11.98 4.74 -0.37
N MET A 64 -12.25 5.88 -1.00
CA MET A 64 -11.22 6.79 -1.52
C MET A 64 -10.21 7.18 -0.43
N LYS A 65 -10.69 7.54 0.76
CA LYS A 65 -9.80 7.86 1.90
C LYS A 65 -8.99 6.65 2.39
N ALA A 66 -9.56 5.46 2.32
CA ALA A 66 -8.91 4.23 2.76
C ALA A 66 -7.76 3.82 1.83
N LEU A 67 -7.84 4.10 0.53
CA LEU A 67 -6.80 3.76 -0.45
C LEU A 67 -5.45 4.40 -0.11
N GLY A 68 -5.43 5.64 0.40
CA GLY A 68 -4.21 6.31 0.84
C GLY A 68 -3.75 5.93 2.26
N ALA A 69 -4.44 5.05 2.98
CA ALA A 69 -4.05 4.69 4.35
C ALA A 69 -2.75 3.86 4.44
N PRO A 70 -2.50 2.86 3.57
CA PRO A 70 -1.31 2.03 3.67
C PRO A 70 0.01 2.79 3.52
N VAL A 71 0.11 3.70 2.54
CA VAL A 71 1.33 4.51 2.35
C VAL A 71 1.59 5.43 3.55
N ARG A 72 0.53 6.03 4.13
CA ARG A 72 0.63 6.86 5.33
C ARG A 72 1.15 6.06 6.52
N GLN A 73 0.60 4.88 6.75
CA GLN A 73 1.02 4.02 7.86
C GLN A 73 2.49 3.59 7.71
N ILE A 74 2.92 3.25 6.49
CA ILE A 74 4.31 2.87 6.21
C ILE A 74 5.25 4.05 6.46
N ALA A 75 4.90 5.26 5.99
CA ALA A 75 5.67 6.47 6.20
C ALA A 75 5.77 6.86 7.69
N GLU A 76 4.66 6.79 8.43
CA GLU A 76 4.61 7.06 9.87
C GLU A 76 5.48 6.07 10.66
N ASN A 77 5.46 4.78 10.29
CA ASN A 77 6.33 3.77 10.89
C ASN A 77 7.83 4.06 10.64
N ALA A 78 8.15 4.80 9.57
CA ALA A 78 9.50 5.29 9.26
C ALA A 78 9.81 6.67 9.86
N GLY A 79 8.91 7.22 10.70
CA GLY A 79 9.10 8.52 11.36
C GLY A 79 8.89 9.73 10.45
N LYS A 80 8.16 9.55 9.35
CA LYS A 80 7.81 10.62 8.39
C LYS A 80 6.35 11.03 8.54
N ASP A 81 6.01 12.22 8.04
CA ASP A 81 4.62 12.65 7.97
C ASP A 81 3.92 11.93 6.80
N GLY A 82 3.03 11.01 7.13
CA GLY A 82 2.31 10.23 6.13
C GLY A 82 1.47 11.10 5.18
N ALA A 83 0.89 12.20 5.66
CA ALA A 83 0.07 13.07 4.82
C ALA A 83 0.93 13.76 3.74
N VAL A 84 2.15 14.18 4.10
CA VAL A 84 3.10 14.78 3.16
C VAL A 84 3.57 13.76 2.12
N ILE A 85 3.85 12.52 2.53
CA ILE A 85 4.25 11.46 1.59
C ILE A 85 3.11 11.10 0.64
N LEU A 86 1.87 10.98 1.15
CA LEU A 86 0.70 10.71 0.31
C LEU A 86 0.47 11.83 -0.71
N ASP A 87 0.50 13.09 -0.26
CA ASP A 87 0.31 14.26 -1.13
C ASP A 87 1.37 14.31 -2.24
N HIS A 88 2.65 14.03 -1.92
CA HIS A 88 3.70 13.97 -2.93
C HIS A 88 3.46 12.84 -3.94
N LEU A 89 3.14 11.63 -3.46
CA LEU A 89 2.87 10.47 -4.30
C LEU A 89 1.65 10.68 -5.23
N GLU A 90 0.66 11.46 -4.80
CA GLU A 90 -0.49 11.84 -5.65
C GLU A 90 -0.06 12.63 -6.91
N HIS A 91 1.07 13.34 -6.85
CA HIS A 91 1.59 14.17 -7.94
C HIS A 91 2.70 13.50 -8.78
N GLU A 92 3.20 12.34 -8.36
CA GLU A 92 4.21 11.58 -9.09
C GLU A 92 3.63 10.83 -10.30
N ASP A 93 4.51 10.39 -11.20
CA ASP A 93 4.12 9.51 -12.31
C ASP A 93 3.68 8.13 -11.77
N PRO A 94 2.80 7.40 -12.49
CA PRO A 94 2.43 6.04 -12.12
C PRO A 94 3.68 5.16 -11.95
N GLU A 95 3.60 4.18 -11.05
CA GLU A 95 4.70 3.26 -10.71
C GLU A 95 5.89 3.86 -9.94
N ILE A 96 6.01 5.19 -9.82
CA ILE A 96 6.98 5.82 -8.90
C ILE A 96 6.42 5.76 -7.48
N GLY A 97 7.18 5.17 -6.55
CA GLY A 97 6.81 4.96 -5.16
C GLY A 97 7.78 5.57 -4.16
N TYR A 98 7.42 5.47 -2.88
CA TYR A 98 8.23 5.95 -1.78
C TYR A 98 8.87 4.79 -1.01
N ASN A 99 10.20 4.71 -1.05
CA ASN A 99 10.99 3.75 -0.29
C ASN A 99 11.22 4.28 1.14
N ALA A 100 10.37 3.85 2.06
CA ALA A 100 10.41 4.27 3.46
C ALA A 100 11.67 3.84 4.23
N ALA A 101 12.40 2.82 3.76
CA ALA A 101 13.63 2.37 4.40
C ALA A 101 14.83 3.26 4.06
N THR A 102 14.83 3.86 2.87
CA THR A 102 15.94 4.69 2.37
C THR A 102 15.59 6.16 2.19
N ASP A 103 14.33 6.54 2.40
CA ASP A 103 13.81 7.90 2.25
C ASP A 103 14.00 8.44 0.82
N LYS A 104 13.65 7.61 -0.18
CA LYS A 104 13.83 7.91 -1.61
C LYS A 104 12.57 7.62 -2.42
N TRP A 105 12.46 8.33 -3.53
CA TRP A 105 11.46 8.09 -4.57
C TRP A 105 12.09 7.21 -5.65
N GLU A 106 11.42 6.12 -6.02
CA GLU A 106 11.91 5.10 -6.97
C GLU A 106 10.80 4.40 -7.73
#